data_AF-A0A960AXC2-F1
#
_entry.id   AF-A0A960AXC2-F1
#
_cell.length_a   1.000
_cell.length_b   1.000
_cell.length_c   1.000
_cell.angle_alpha   90.00
_cell.angle_beta   90.00
_cell.angle_gamma   90.00
#
_symmetry.space_group_name_H-M   'P 1'
#
loop_
_entity.id
_entity.type
_entity.pdbx_description
1 polymer ?
#
loop_
_entity_poly.entity_id
_entity_poly.type
_entity_poly.pdbx_seq_one_letter_code
_entity_poly.pdbx_strand_id
1 'polypeptide(L)'
;MPKRPAISAVPYLPGLDGLRALAVLAVIAYHASPGRLPGGFLGVEVFFVVSGYLITLLLLAEHERTGRIGLKAFWARRARRLLPALYTLMVAVAVATATVPYLRSELAKLRHQLWWAFVYSTNWFQI
;
A
#
# COMPACT_ATOMS: atom_id res chain seq x y z
N MET A 1 17.46 7.05 -36.04
CA MET A 1 16.85 7.19 -34.70
C MET A 1 17.87 6.76 -33.65
N PRO A 2 18.18 7.58 -32.63
CA PRO A 2 19.02 7.13 -31.53
C PRO A 2 18.31 5.99 -30.79
N LYS A 3 19.00 4.85 -30.61
CA LYS A 3 18.51 3.75 -29.78
C LYS A 3 18.36 4.27 -28.35
N ARG A 4 17.14 4.33 -27.83
CA ARG A 4 16.91 4.64 -26.42
C ARG A 4 17.71 3.65 -25.56
N PRO A 5 18.34 4.10 -24.48
CA PRO A 5 19.02 3.18 -23.56
C PRO A 5 17.97 2.18 -23.05
N ALA A 6 18.20 0.89 -23.31
CA ALA A 6 17.34 -0.17 -22.80
C ALA A 6 17.41 -0.18 -21.27
N ILE A 7 16.25 -0.17 -20.61
CA ILE A 7 16.09 -0.35 -19.17
C ILE A 7 16.18 -1.85 -18.88
N SER A 8 17.37 -2.43 -19.06
CA SER A 8 17.60 -3.85 -18.82
C SER A 8 17.47 -4.25 -17.35
N ALA A 9 17.61 -3.29 -16.42
CA ALA A 9 17.36 -3.46 -14.99
C ALA A 9 16.88 -2.14 -14.37
N VAL A 10 15.93 -2.23 -13.44
CA VAL A 10 15.49 -1.08 -12.63
C VAL A 10 16.46 -0.95 -11.44
N PRO A 11 17.25 0.12 -11.35
CA PRO A 11 18.10 0.34 -10.18
C PRO A 11 17.24 0.54 -8.93
N TYR A 12 17.76 0.16 -7.76
CA TYR A 12 17.12 0.49 -6.50
C TYR A 12 17.27 1.99 -6.24
N LEU A 13 16.14 2.70 -6.18
CA LEU A 13 16.11 4.15 -5.92
C LEU A 13 15.60 4.41 -4.50
N PRO A 14 16.49 4.49 -3.49
CA PRO A 14 16.09 4.67 -2.09
C PRO A 14 15.32 5.97 -1.85
N GLY A 15 15.56 7.01 -2.66
CA GLY A 15 14.83 8.27 -2.57
C GLY A 15 13.33 8.13 -2.86
N LEU A 16 12.93 7.25 -3.77
CA LEU A 16 11.51 7.00 -4.06
C LEU A 16 10.82 6.25 -2.93
N ASP A 17 11.53 5.32 -2.27
CA ASP A 17 11.00 4.64 -1.10
C ASP A 17 10.90 5.56 0.12
N GLY A 18 11.87 6.47 0.28
CA GLY A 18 11.80 7.55 1.28
C GLY A 18 10.59 8.47 1.06
N LEU A 19 10.35 8.88 -0.19
CA LEU A 19 9.19 9.71 -0.53
C LEU A 19 7.86 8.98 -0.24
N ARG A 20 7.78 7.69 -0.55
CA ARG A 20 6.61 6.86 -0.21
C ARG A 20 6.41 6.75 1.31
N ALA A 21 7.49 6.61 2.08
CA ALA A 21 7.41 6.56 3.54
C ALA A 21 6.89 7.89 4.11
N LEU A 22 7.44 9.02 3.66
CA LEU A 22 6.97 10.36 4.05
C LEU A 22 5.49 10.57 3.69
N ALA A 23 5.08 10.13 2.50
CA ALA A 23 3.69 10.21 2.06
C ALA A 23 2.75 9.42 2.98
N VAL A 24 3.12 8.19 3.38
CA VAL A 24 2.33 7.40 4.35
C VAL A 24 2.29 8.06 5.72
N LEU A 25 3.41 8.61 6.21
CA LEU A 25 3.44 9.32 7.49
C LEU A 25 2.52 10.54 7.50
N ALA A 26 2.47 11.31 6.39
CA ALA A 26 1.55 12.43 6.24
C ALA A 26 0.08 11.98 6.32
N VAL A 27 -0.27 10.84 5.71
CA VAL A 27 -1.62 10.26 5.77
C VAL A 27 -1.98 9.81 7.19
N ILE A 28 -1.05 9.18 7.91
CA ILE A 28 -1.26 8.77 9.31
C ILE A 28 -1.48 10.02 10.18
N ALA A 29 -0.62 11.04 10.03
CA ALA A 29 -0.72 12.28 10.80
C ALA A 29 -2.05 13.02 10.55
N TYR A 30 -2.53 13.03 9.31
CA TYR A 30 -3.83 13.59 8.94
C TYR A 30 -4.99 12.93 9.70
N HIS A 31 -5.00 11.59 9.75
CA HIS A 31 -6.05 10.84 10.43
C HIS A 31 -5.94 10.91 11.97
N ALA A 32 -4.73 11.06 12.51
CA ALA A 32 -4.50 11.18 13.94
C ALA A 32 -4.94 12.52 14.53
N SER A 33 -4.99 13.59 13.74
CA SER A 33 -5.45 14.92 14.19
C SER A 33 -6.16 15.68 13.07
N PRO A 34 -7.42 15.30 12.74
CA PRO A 34 -8.22 15.98 11.73
C PRO A 34 -8.35 17.48 12.06
N GLY A 35 -7.99 18.35 11.12
CA GLY A 35 -8.10 19.81 11.26
C GLY A 35 -6.80 20.58 11.55
N ARG A 36 -5.71 19.92 11.98
CA ARG A 36 -4.40 20.57 12.18
C ARG A 36 -3.49 20.54 10.94
N LEU A 37 -3.72 19.59 10.05
CA LEU A 37 -2.89 19.34 8.86
C LEU A 37 -3.78 19.20 7.61
N PRO A 38 -4.37 20.30 7.09
CA PRO A 38 -5.33 20.23 6.00
C PRO A 38 -4.78 19.64 4.69
N GLY A 39 -3.46 19.52 4.53
CA GLY A 39 -2.80 18.99 3.32
C GLY A 39 -2.43 17.50 3.35
N GLY A 40 -2.70 16.76 4.43
CA GLY A 40 -2.22 15.38 4.55
C GLY A 40 -2.85 14.37 3.57
N PHE A 41 -3.97 14.74 2.93
CA PHE A 41 -4.56 13.97 1.83
C PHE A 41 -3.64 13.88 0.60
N LEU A 42 -2.76 14.88 0.38
CA LEU A 42 -1.77 14.88 -0.70
C LEU A 42 -0.80 13.70 -0.60
N GLY A 43 -0.59 13.18 0.61
CA GLY A 43 0.23 11.98 0.82
C GLY A 43 -0.33 10.76 0.06
N VAL A 44 -1.65 10.62 -0.06
CA VAL A 44 -2.27 9.54 -0.82
C VAL A 44 -1.91 9.66 -2.31
N GLU A 45 -2.04 10.86 -2.87
CA GLU A 45 -1.74 11.14 -4.28
C GLU A 45 -0.26 10.90 -4.60
N VAL A 46 0.65 11.46 -3.80
CA VAL A 46 2.10 11.27 -3.96
C VAL A 46 2.47 9.79 -3.88
N PHE A 47 1.93 9.05 -2.91
CA PHE A 47 2.19 7.62 -2.76
C PHE A 47 1.77 6.82 -4.00
N PHE A 48 0.59 7.12 -4.56
CA PHE A 48 0.08 6.43 -5.74
C PHE A 48 0.86 6.78 -7.00
N VAL A 49 1.20 8.06 -7.22
CA VAL A 49 1.99 8.49 -8.38
C VAL A 49 3.37 7.81 -8.37
N VAL A 50 4.08 7.86 -7.23
CA VAL A 50 5.41 7.23 -7.12
C VAL A 50 5.33 5.71 -7.26
N SER A 51 4.31 5.07 -6.68
CA SER A 51 4.11 3.63 -6.82
C SER A 51 3.77 3.24 -8.26
N GLY A 52 2.94 4.02 -8.95
CA GLY A 52 2.58 3.80 -10.35
C GLY A 52 3.78 3.93 -11.28
N TYR A 53 4.59 4.98 -11.09
CA TYR A 53 5.86 5.15 -11.80
C TYR A 53 6.77 3.93 -11.65
N LEU A 54 7.00 3.47 -10.41
CA LEU A 54 7.87 2.31 -10.15
C LEU A 54 7.30 1.01 -10.73
N ILE A 55 5.98 0.80 -10.64
CA ILE A 55 5.33 -0.38 -11.22
C ILE A 55 5.53 -0.38 -12.74
N THR A 56 5.22 0.73 -13.42
CA THR A 56 5.39 0.85 -14.87
C THR A 56 6.85 0.61 -15.28
N LEU A 57 7.80 1.18 -14.54
CA LEU A 57 9.23 0.98 -14.77
C LEU A 57 9.64 -0.50 -14.66
N LEU A 58 9.13 -1.21 -13.65
CA LEU A 58 9.36 -2.65 -13.46
C LEU A 58 8.76 -3.48 -14.60
N LEU A 59 7.53 -3.16 -15.04
CA LEU A 59 6.86 -3.87 -16.12
C LEU A 59 7.55 -3.62 -17.47
N LEU A 60 8.04 -2.40 -17.71
CA LEU A 60 8.78 -2.06 -18.92
C LEU A 60 10.12 -2.81 -18.96
N ALA A 61 10.87 -2.84 -17.86
CA ALA A 61 12.11 -3.60 -17.77
C ALA A 61 11.88 -5.12 -17.93
N GLU A 62 10.78 -5.66 -17.39
CA GLU A 62 10.38 -7.06 -17.60
C GLU A 62 10.09 -7.34 -19.08
N HIS A 63 9.37 -6.43 -19.74
CA HIS A 63 9.03 -6.53 -21.15
C HIS A 63 10.26 -6.46 -22.06
N GLU A 64 11.18 -5.54 -21.80
CA GLU A 64 12.42 -5.42 -22.58
C GLU A 64 13.28 -6.69 -22.48
N ARG A 65 13.33 -7.31 -21.29
CA ARG A 65 14.14 -8.52 -21.06
C ARG A 65 13.50 -9.80 -21.61
N THR A 66 12.17 -9.92 -21.54
CA THR A 66 11.47 -11.19 -21.79
C THR A 66 10.49 -11.15 -22.97
N GLY A 67 10.29 -9.98 -23.57
CA GLY A 67 9.31 -9.73 -24.63
C GLY A 67 7.84 -9.81 -24.18
N ARG A 68 7.57 -10.05 -22.89
CA ARG A 68 6.22 -10.25 -22.33
C ARG A 68 6.11 -9.64 -20.93
N ILE A 69 4.87 -9.41 -20.48
CA ILE A 69 4.60 -8.94 -19.12
C ILE A 69 3.84 -10.02 -18.37
N GLY A 70 4.46 -10.59 -17.33
CA GLY A 70 3.85 -11.59 -16.47
C GLY A 70 3.01 -10.99 -15.36
N LEU A 71 1.83 -10.43 -15.66
CA LEU A 71 0.96 -9.79 -14.66
C LEU A 71 0.63 -10.70 -13.48
N LYS A 72 0.34 -11.99 -13.73
CA LYS A 72 0.09 -12.97 -12.65
C LYS A 72 1.29 -13.09 -11.70
N ALA A 73 2.50 -13.18 -12.25
CA ALA A 73 3.72 -13.27 -11.46
C ALA A 73 4.00 -11.97 -10.69
N PHE A 74 3.74 -10.82 -11.31
CA PHE A 74 3.82 -9.50 -10.67
C PHE A 74 2.89 -9.42 -9.45
N TRP A 75 1.61 -9.74 -9.62
CA TRP A 75 0.63 -9.73 -8.54
C TRP A 75 0.95 -10.76 -7.46
N ALA A 76 1.42 -11.96 -7.82
CA ALA A 76 1.83 -12.97 -6.84
C ALA A 76 3.03 -12.54 -6.00
N ARG A 77 4.04 -11.86 -6.58
CA ARG A 77 5.16 -11.27 -5.83
C ARG A 77 4.67 -10.18 -4.88
N ARG A 78 3.78 -9.32 -5.35
CA ARG A 78 3.20 -8.23 -4.55
C ARG A 78 2.35 -8.77 -3.40
N ALA A 79 1.52 -9.77 -3.65
CA ALA A 79 0.69 -10.44 -2.65
C ALA A 79 1.54 -11.07 -1.54
N ARG A 80 2.59 -11.82 -1.89
CA ARG A 80 3.52 -12.42 -0.92
C ARG A 80 4.27 -11.38 -0.06
N ARG A 81 4.40 -10.14 -0.55
CA ARG A 81 5.04 -9.05 0.21
C ARG A 81 4.05 -8.26 1.08
N LEU A 82 2.79 -8.08 0.65
CA LEU A 82 1.82 -7.22 1.33
C LEU A 82 0.82 -7.97 2.22
N LEU A 83 0.32 -9.14 1.78
CA LEU A 83 -0.71 -9.89 2.50
C LEU A 83 -0.24 -10.41 3.88
N PRO A 84 0.99 -10.91 4.06
CA PRO A 84 1.43 -11.35 5.38
C PRO A 84 1.36 -10.23 6.42
N ALA A 85 1.87 -9.04 6.07
CA ALA A 85 1.83 -7.88 6.95
C ALA A 85 0.39 -7.45 7.28
N LEU A 86 -0.51 -7.47 6.29
CA LEU A 86 -1.93 -7.20 6.51
C LEU A 86 -2.56 -8.17 7.49
N TYR A 87 -2.43 -9.48 7.25
CA TYR A 87 -3.06 -10.49 8.10
C TYR A 87 -2.47 -10.50 9.50
N THR A 88 -1.16 -10.29 9.65
CA THR A 88 -0.53 -10.12 10.96
C THR A 88 -1.12 -8.91 11.70
N LEU A 89 -1.29 -7.78 11.03
CA LEU A 89 -1.92 -6.59 11.63
C LEU A 89 -3.39 -6.87 12.01
N MET A 90 -4.16 -7.52 11.16
CA MET A 90 -5.56 -7.88 11.44
C MET A 90 -5.67 -8.76 12.69
N VAL A 91 -4.82 -9.79 12.80
CA VAL A 91 -4.78 -10.66 13.98
C VAL A 91 -4.36 -9.86 15.21
N ALA A 92 -3.31 -9.02 15.11
CA ALA A 92 -2.85 -8.21 16.23
C ALA A 92 -3.94 -7.26 16.74
N VAL A 93 -4.67 -6.58 15.84
CA VAL A 93 -5.78 -5.69 16.19
C VAL A 93 -6.95 -6.47 16.79
N ALA A 94 -7.29 -7.64 16.24
CA ALA A 94 -8.35 -8.50 16.78
C ALA A 94 -8.03 -8.97 18.21
N VAL A 95 -6.80 -9.43 18.44
CA VAL A 95 -6.33 -9.87 19.76
C VAL A 95 -6.32 -8.69 20.73
N ALA A 96 -5.74 -7.55 20.35
CA ALA A 96 -5.68 -6.36 21.20
C ALA A 96 -7.08 -5.86 21.61
N THR A 97 -8.04 -5.87 20.67
CA THR A 97 -9.42 -5.43 20.96
C THR A 97 -10.15 -6.41 21.88
N ALA A 98 -9.87 -7.71 21.79
CA ALA A 98 -10.48 -8.72 22.65
C ALA A 98 -9.89 -8.72 24.08
N THR A 99 -8.60 -8.40 24.23
CA THR A 99 -7.89 -8.49 25.52
C THR A 99 -7.87 -7.19 26.30
N VAL A 100 -7.88 -6.03 25.63
CA VAL A 100 -7.81 -4.72 26.30
C VAL A 100 -9.22 -4.23 26.67
N PRO A 101 -9.54 -4.04 27.98
CA PRO A 101 -10.89 -3.71 28.43
C PRO A 101 -11.49 -2.45 27.80
N TYR A 102 -10.67 -1.41 27.59
CA TYR A 102 -11.09 -0.16 26.96
C TYR A 102 -11.53 -0.34 25.50
N LEU A 103 -10.98 -1.33 24.78
CA LEU A 103 -11.28 -1.59 23.37
C LEU A 103 -12.43 -2.58 23.17
N ARG A 104 -12.86 -3.29 24.22
CA ARG A 104 -13.91 -4.32 24.12
C ARG A 104 -15.26 -3.79 23.66
N SER A 105 -15.58 -2.53 23.95
CA SER A 105 -16.80 -1.87 23.47
C SER A 105 -16.83 -1.71 21.94
N GLU A 106 -15.67 -1.73 21.28
CA GLU A 106 -15.53 -1.58 19.82
C GLU A 106 -15.56 -2.91 19.07
N LEU A 107 -15.65 -4.04 19.76
CA LEU A 107 -15.58 -5.39 19.18
C LEU A 107 -16.68 -5.64 18.13
N ALA A 108 -17.88 -5.10 18.36
CA ALA A 108 -18.99 -5.21 17.42
C ALA A 108 -18.74 -4.47 16.09
N LYS A 109 -18.09 -3.29 16.16
CA LYS A 109 -17.70 -2.51 14.97
C LYS A 109 -16.52 -3.16 14.26
N LEU A 110 -15.55 -3.67 15.03
CA LEU A 110 -14.36 -4.32 14.50
C LEU A 110 -14.71 -5.57 13.68
N ARG A 111 -15.66 -6.41 14.13
CA ARG A 111 -16.05 -7.62 13.40
C ARG A 111 -16.46 -7.29 11.95
N HIS A 112 -17.28 -6.27 11.76
CA HIS A 112 -17.72 -5.85 10.44
C HIS A 112 -16.55 -5.30 9.61
N GLN A 113 -15.69 -4.49 10.21
CA GLN A 113 -14.50 -3.94 9.55
C GLN A 113 -13.48 -5.01 9.15
N LEU A 114 -13.27 -6.04 9.97
CA LEU A 114 -12.36 -7.16 9.68
C LEU A 114 -12.84 -7.97 8.48
N TRP A 115 -14.15 -8.21 8.35
CA TRP A 115 -14.71 -8.87 7.17
C TRP A 115 -14.43 -8.07 5.89
N TRP A 116 -14.63 -6.75 5.91
CA TRP A 116 -14.35 -5.91 4.74
C TRP A 116 -12.86 -5.76 4.45
N ALA A 117 -12.03 -5.69 5.49
CA ALA A 117 -10.58 -5.64 5.35
C ALA A 117 -10.03 -6.96 4.75
N PHE A 118 -10.61 -8.10 5.15
CA PHE A 118 -10.27 -9.41 4.60
C PHE A 118 -10.54 -9.50 3.10
N VAL A 119 -11.70 -9.00 2.65
CA VAL A 119 -12.09 -8.98 1.24
C VAL A 119 -11.39 -7.85 0.47
N TYR A 120 -10.63 -6.98 1.15
CA TYR A 120 -9.96 -5.82 0.56
C TYR A 120 -10.92 -4.76 -0.01
N SER A 121 -12.16 -4.71 0.51
CA SER A 121 -13.26 -3.88 0.01
C SER A 121 -13.61 -2.71 0.93
N THR A 122 -12.77 -2.39 1.92
CA THR A 122 -13.03 -1.30 2.88
C THR A 122 -13.23 0.05 2.21
N ASN A 123 -12.47 0.35 1.16
CA ASN A 123 -12.56 1.62 0.44
C ASN A 123 -13.89 1.81 -0.32
N TRP A 124 -14.53 0.72 -0.76
CA TRP A 124 -15.79 0.80 -1.53
C TRP A 124 -17.03 1.02 -0.68
N PHE A 125 -16.94 0.75 0.62
CA PHE A 125 -18.07 0.85 1.56
C PHE A 125 -18.00 2.11 2.42
N GLN A 126 -16.84 2.76 2.49
CA GLN A 126 -16.65 4.02 3.21
C GLN A 126 -16.95 5.27 2.35
N ILE A 127 -17.19 5.07 1.04
CA ILE A 127 -17.68 6.08 0.08
C ILE A 127 -19.19 5.93 -0.01
#